data_AF-K1SLE0-F1
#
_entry.id   AF-K1SLE0-F1
#
_cell.length_a   1.000
_cell.length_b   1.000
_cell.length_c   1.000
_cell.angle_alpha   90.00
_cell.angle_beta   90.00
_cell.angle_gamma   90.00
#
_symmetry.space_group_name_H-M   'P 1'
#
loop_
_entity.id
_entity.type
_entity.pdbx_description
1 polymer ?
#
loop_
_entity_poly.entity_id
_entity_poly.type
_entity_poly.pdbx_seq_one_letter_code
_entity_poly.pdbx_strand_id
1 'polypeptide(L)' 'MNVIGIIAEYNPFHNGHAYQIAHVRKNLHADYIVVATSGDYVQRGEPALLDKYTRARMALSSGADVVLE' A
#
# COMPACT_ATOMS: atom_id res chain seq x y z
N MET A 1 9.86 14.50 -11.83
CA MET A 1 9.85 13.19 -11.17
C MET A 1 9.42 13.39 -9.73
N ASN A 2 8.19 13.05 -9.42
CA ASN A 2 7.56 13.16 -8.10
C ASN A 2 7.27 11.74 -7.59
N VAL A 3 7.94 11.35 -6.50
CA VAL A 3 7.78 10.03 -5.87
C VAL A 3 7.07 10.22 -4.54
N ILE A 4 5.95 9.55 -4.35
CA ILE A 4 5.14 9.69 -3.13
C ILE A 4 5.16 8.40 -2.33
N GLY A 5 5.43 8.53 -1.03
CA GLY A 5 5.40 7.45 -0.06
C GLY A 5 4.03 7.29 0.59
N ILE A 6 3.58 6.06 0.79
CA ILE A 6 2.42 5.70 1.63
C ILE A 6 2.89 4.75 2.73
N ILE A 7 2.55 5.05 3.97
CA ILE A 7 2.74 4.14 5.11
C ILE A 7 1.41 3.44 5.37
N ALA A 8 1.36 2.11 5.33
CA ALA A 8 0.11 1.36 5.45
C ALA A 8 0.29 -0.07 6.00
N GLU A 9 -0.79 -0.70 6.45
CA GLU A 9 -0.78 -2.10 6.90
C GLU A 9 -1.54 -3.03 5.94
N TYR A 10 -2.53 -2.48 5.22
CA TYR A 10 -3.39 -3.19 4.26
C TYR A 10 -3.93 -4.53 4.78
N ASN A 11 -4.61 -4.52 5.93
CA ASN A 11 -5.05 -5.70 6.65
C ASN A 11 -6.60 -5.91 6.68
N PRO A 12 -7.24 -6.43 5.60
CA PRO A 12 -6.70 -6.66 4.27
C PRO A 12 -6.74 -5.38 3.41
N PHE A 13 -6.26 -5.46 2.18
CA PHE A 13 -6.45 -4.40 1.21
C PHE A 13 -7.94 -4.25 0.85
N HIS A 14 -8.48 -3.02 0.84
CA HIS A 14 -9.90 -2.74 0.60
C HIS A 14 -10.09 -1.47 -0.24
N ASN A 15 -11.33 -1.17 -0.64
CA ASN A 15 -11.63 -0.06 -1.57
C ASN A 15 -11.14 1.32 -1.09
N GLY A 16 -11.09 1.57 0.23
CA GLY A 16 -10.48 2.79 0.77
C GLY A 16 -9.00 2.96 0.41
N HIS A 17 -8.23 1.87 0.40
CA HIS A 17 -6.80 1.88 0.02
C HIS A 17 -6.63 2.06 -1.48
N ALA A 18 -7.47 1.41 -2.29
CA ALA A 18 -7.49 1.63 -3.75
C ALA A 18 -7.79 3.10 -4.07
N TYR A 19 -8.77 3.68 -3.40
CA TYR A 19 -9.09 5.10 -3.53
C TYR A 19 -7.91 6.00 -3.12
N GLN A 20 -7.22 5.70 -2.01
CA GLN A 20 -6.04 6.45 -1.57
C GLN A 20 -4.95 6.47 -2.64
N ILE A 21 -4.59 5.32 -3.21
CA ILE A 21 -3.57 5.21 -4.27
C ILE A 21 -4.00 6.01 -5.51
N ALA A 22 -5.25 5.85 -5.95
CA ALA A 22 -5.79 6.58 -7.10
C ALA A 22 -5.83 8.09 -6.86
N HIS A 23 -6.19 8.52 -5.64
CA HIS A 23 -6.21 9.92 -5.24
C HIS A 23 -4.81 10.52 -5.26
N VAL A 24 -3.81 9.81 -4.71
CA VAL A 24 -2.40 10.24 -4.73
C VAL A 24 -1.90 10.38 -6.16
N ARG A 25 -2.13 9.38 -7.01
CA ARG A 25 -1.74 9.41 -8.43
C ARG A 25 -2.32 10.63 -9.14
N LYS A 26 -3.63 10.86 -8.99
CA LYS A 26 -4.37 11.88 -9.73
C LYS A 26 -4.15 13.29 -9.21
N ASN A 27 -4.26 13.51 -7.89
CA ASN A 27 -4.31 14.85 -7.32
C ASN A 27 -2.93 15.38 -6.89
N LEU A 28 -2.02 14.48 -6.54
CA LEU A 28 -0.65 14.85 -6.17
C LEU A 28 0.34 14.67 -7.32
N HIS A 29 -0.14 14.25 -8.50
CA HIS A 29 0.65 14.09 -9.71
C HIS A 29 1.88 13.20 -9.47
N ALA A 30 1.65 12.03 -8.88
CA ALA A 30 2.72 11.09 -8.54
C ALA A 30 3.20 10.35 -9.80
N ASP A 31 4.48 10.52 -10.16
CA ASP A 31 5.11 9.71 -11.19
C ASP A 31 5.29 8.27 -10.69
N TYR A 32 5.65 8.11 -9.40
CA TYR A 32 5.77 6.82 -8.73
C TYR A 32 5.18 6.84 -7.32
N ILE A 33 4.60 5.73 -6.89
CA ILE A 33 4.03 5.50 -5.57
C ILE A 33 4.77 4.33 -4.91
N VAL A 34 5.45 4.62 -3.80
CA VAL A 34 6.13 3.63 -2.98
C VAL A 34 5.31 3.41 -1.72
N VAL A 35 4.96 2.16 -1.43
CA VAL A 35 4.27 1.79 -0.19
C VAL A 35 5.26 1.12 0.76
N ALA A 36 5.42 1.65 1.96
CA ALA A 36 6.03 0.94 3.07
C ALA A 36 4.92 0.29 3.88
N THR A 37 4.96 -1.05 4.01
CA THR A 37 3.89 -1.80 4.68
C THR A 37 4.39 -2.73 5.76
N SER A 38 3.65 -2.81 6.86
CA SER A 38 3.91 -3.82 7.89
C SER A 38 4.03 -5.22 7.28
N GLY A 39 4.96 -6.01 7.82
CA GLY A 39 5.13 -7.43 7.53
C GLY A 39 3.99 -8.30 8.08
N ASP A 40 4.30 -9.51 8.53
CA ASP A 40 3.26 -10.46 8.99
C ASP A 40 2.58 -10.08 10.31
N TYR A 41 3.02 -9.00 10.96
CA TYR A 41 2.39 -8.40 12.14
C TYR A 41 2.14 -6.92 11.94
N VAL A 42 0.97 -6.44 12.37
CA VAL A 42 0.54 -5.05 12.23
C VAL A 42 0.76 -4.25 13.53
N GLN A 43 0.74 -2.93 13.48
CA GLN A 43 0.93 -1.99 14.59
C GLN A 43 -0.01 -2.29 15.77
N ARG A 44 -1.22 -2.79 15.50
CA ARG A 44 -2.18 -3.20 16.53
C ARG A 44 -1.72 -4.42 17.35
N GLY A 45 -0.55 -5.00 17.07
CA GLY A 45 0.02 -6.16 17.76
C GLY A 45 -0.59 -7.48 17.34
N GLU A 46 -1.34 -7.49 16.24
CA GLU A 46 -2.03 -8.67 15.70
C GLU A 46 -1.28 -9.22 14.48
N PRO A 47 -1.36 -10.53 14.20
CA PRO A 47 -0.94 -11.05 12.91
C PRO A 47 -1.80 -10.44 11.80
N ALA A 48 -1.20 -10.20 10.64
CA ALA A 48 -1.95 -9.80 9.46
C ALA A 48 -2.90 -10.94 9.02
N LEU A 49 -4.10 -10.58 8.54
CA LEU A 49 -5.11 -11.52 8.04
C LEU A 49 -4.59 -12.32 6.84
N LEU A 50 -3.72 -11.71 6.03
CA LEU A 50 -3.08 -12.30 4.87
C LEU A 50 -1.57 -12.04 4.93
N ASP A 51 -0.78 -12.98 4.39
CA ASP A 51 0.68 -12.86 4.33
C ASP A 51 1.11 -11.59 3.56
N LYS A 52 2.30 -11.08 3.92
CA LYS A 52 2.84 -9.85 3.31
C LYS A 52 2.96 -9.88 1.79
N TYR A 53 3.20 -11.02 1.17
CA TYR A 53 3.30 -11.11 -0.29
C TYR A 53 1.93 -10.98 -0.94
N THR A 54 0.89 -11.58 -0.36
CA THR A 54 -0.49 -11.40 -0.83
C THR A 54 -0.92 -9.95 -0.72
N ARG A 55 -0.66 -9.28 0.41
CA ARG A 55 -0.99 -7.86 0.59
C ARG A 55 -0.19 -6.95 -0.36
N ALA A 56 1.10 -7.23 -0.56
CA ALA A 56 1.91 -6.51 -1.53
C ALA A 56 1.36 -6.65 -2.96
N ARG A 57 0.96 -7.85 -3.39
CA ARG A 57 0.32 -8.08 -4.70
C ARG A 57 -0.97 -7.27 -4.86
N MET A 58 -1.79 -7.16 -3.82
CA MET A 58 -3.02 -6.35 -3.85
C MET A 58 -2.73 -4.86 -4.07
N ALA A 59 -1.72 -4.32 -3.38
CA ALA A 59 -1.30 -2.93 -3.54
C ALA A 59 -0.73 -2.65 -4.95
N LEU A 60 0.16 -3.53 -5.44
CA LEU A 60 0.75 -3.42 -6.79
C LEU A 60 -0.34 -3.47 -7.87
N SER A 61 -1.29 -4.41 -7.74
CA SER A 61 -2.42 -4.54 -8.67
C SER A 61 -3.36 -3.32 -8.65
N SER A 62 -3.29 -2.50 -7.60
CA SER A 62 -4.11 -1.30 -7.41
C SER A 62 -3.38 0.00 -7.76
N GLY A 63 -2.17 -0.09 -8.32
CA GLY A 63 -1.41 1.06 -8.83
C GLY A 63 -0.30 1.58 -7.92
N ALA A 64 0.12 0.85 -6.89
CA ALA A 64 1.44 1.07 -6.29
C ALA A 64 2.54 0.56 -7.24
N ASP A 65 3.71 1.21 -7.25
CA ASP A 65 4.83 0.83 -8.12
C ASP A 65 5.85 -0.06 -7.39
N VAL A 66 6.07 0.22 -6.10
CA VAL A 66 6.97 -0.55 -5.23
C VAL A 66 6.31 -0.74 -3.87
N VAL A 67 6.44 -1.94 -3.30
CA VAL A 67 6.03 -2.25 -1.94
C VAL A 67 7.26 -2.73 -1.17
N LEU A 68 7.55 -2.09 -0.05
CA LEU A 68 8.63 -2.42 0.88
C LEU A 68 8.00 -2.86 2.22
N GLU A 69 8.66 -3.79 2.90
CA GLU A 69 8.38 -4.13 4.30
C GLU A 69 9.00 -3.10 5.25
#